data_AF-K6GFG1-F1
#
_entry.id   AF-K6GFG1-F1
#
_cell.length_a   1.000
_cell.length_b   1.000
_cell.length_c   1.000
_cell.angle_alpha   90.00
_cell.angle_beta   90.00
_cell.angle_gamma   90.00
#
_symmetry.space_group_name_H-M   'P 1'
#
loop_
_entity.id
_entity.type
_entity.pdbx_description
1 polymer ?
#
loop_
_entity_poly.entity_id
_entity_poly.type
_entity_poly.pdbx_seq_one_letter_code
_entity_poly.pdbx_strand_id
1 'polypeptide(L)'
;MNAPFSDTVRIDALALTVADKASKLFTHRKLLCAEAILVAVNETFGSPISEDQAVGMAAGLTAGLGDQGCLCGAVAGACAAIGLLCARGDHAASRAGVRLESAAVHQAFTERHKSSCCRVLTKHVKNDPSAHMTQCAALTGYGAELAVRSVLRLRPELLDCPEAALAAEAPVCARVRWLLSLFCRKKAG
;
A
#
# COMPACT_ATOMS: atom_id res chain seq x y z
N MET A 1 26.62 9.43 -5.67
CA MET A 1 25.60 10.49 -5.44
C MET A 1 24.69 10.47 -6.66
N ASN A 2 23.57 9.76 -6.59
CA ASN A 2 22.63 9.70 -7.72
C ASN A 2 21.85 11.02 -7.75
N ALA A 3 21.72 11.62 -8.94
CA ALA A 3 21.11 12.94 -9.10
C ALA A 3 19.59 12.88 -8.85
N PRO A 4 18.98 13.93 -8.24
CA PRO A 4 17.54 13.94 -7.91
C PRO A 4 16.59 13.72 -9.11
N PHE A 5 17.04 14.04 -10.32
CA PHE A 5 16.31 13.75 -11.55
C PHE A 5 16.23 12.24 -11.86
N SER A 6 17.31 11.49 -11.58
CA SER A 6 17.37 10.05 -11.79
C SER A 6 16.40 9.30 -10.88
N ASP A 7 16.24 9.76 -9.64
CA ASP A 7 15.34 9.09 -8.69
C ASP A 7 13.87 9.34 -9.02
N THR A 8 13.53 10.51 -9.55
CA THR A 8 12.16 10.77 -10.04
C THR A 8 11.77 9.80 -11.16
N VAL A 9 12.66 9.60 -12.14
CA VAL A 9 12.44 8.65 -13.24
C VAL A 9 12.30 7.21 -12.74
N ARG A 10 13.13 6.81 -11.77
CA ARG A 10 13.06 5.47 -11.15
C ARG A 10 11.75 5.27 -10.38
N ILE A 11 11.32 6.27 -9.61
CA ILE A 11 10.05 6.25 -8.87
C ILE A 11 8.89 6.12 -9.86
N ASP A 12 8.89 6.90 -10.94
CA ASP A 12 7.84 6.85 -11.97
C ASP A 12 7.79 5.46 -12.63
N ALA A 13 8.95 4.92 -13.03
CA ALA A 13 9.02 3.61 -13.65
C ALA A 13 8.53 2.50 -12.72
N LEU A 14 8.91 2.54 -11.43
CA LEU A 14 8.44 1.58 -10.44
C LEU A 14 6.93 1.71 -10.22
N ALA A 15 6.43 2.92 -10.02
CA ALA A 15 5.01 3.17 -9.78
C ALA A 15 4.13 2.68 -10.96
N LEU A 16 4.57 2.91 -12.20
CA LEU A 16 3.89 2.40 -13.41
C LEU A 16 3.96 0.87 -13.51
N THR A 17 5.09 0.25 -13.13
CA THR A 17 5.23 -1.21 -13.12
C THR A 17 4.27 -1.85 -12.11
N VAL A 18 4.17 -1.28 -10.91
CA VAL A 18 3.24 -1.77 -9.88
C VAL A 18 1.78 -1.50 -10.27
N ALA A 19 1.50 -0.37 -10.94
CA ALA A 19 0.18 -0.07 -11.48
C ALA A 19 -0.29 -1.14 -12.48
N ASP A 20 0.55 -1.48 -13.46
CA ASP A 20 0.26 -2.54 -14.44
C ASP A 20 0.07 -3.90 -13.77
N LYS A 21 0.93 -4.23 -12.79
CA LYS A 21 0.80 -5.45 -11.99
C LYS A 21 -0.55 -5.51 -11.25
N ALA A 22 -0.94 -4.44 -10.56
CA ALA A 22 -2.20 -4.40 -9.83
C ALA A 22 -3.42 -4.50 -10.75
N SER A 23 -3.39 -3.82 -11.92
CA SER A 23 -4.43 -3.96 -12.94
C SER A 23 -4.55 -5.40 -13.44
N LYS A 24 -3.43 -6.08 -13.71
CA LYS A 24 -3.41 -7.49 -14.15
C LYS A 24 -3.90 -8.46 -13.08
N LEU A 25 -3.56 -8.22 -11.81
CA LEU A 25 -4.07 -9.00 -10.69
C LEU A 25 -5.60 -8.89 -10.61
N PHE A 26 -6.15 -7.69 -10.80
CA PHE A 26 -7.59 -7.48 -10.83
C PHE A 26 -8.28 -8.21 -11.99
N THR A 27 -7.73 -8.16 -13.21
CA THR A 27 -8.36 -8.76 -14.39
C THR A 27 -8.19 -10.29 -14.49
N HIS A 28 -7.07 -10.84 -14.01
CA HIS A 28 -6.69 -12.24 -14.28
C HIS A 28 -6.70 -13.17 -13.06
N ARG A 29 -6.59 -12.65 -11.83
CA ARG A 29 -6.44 -13.47 -10.61
C ARG A 29 -7.70 -13.51 -9.72
N LYS A 30 -8.83 -12.97 -10.20
CA LYS A 30 -10.08 -12.82 -9.42
C LYS A 30 -9.90 -12.03 -8.11
N LEU A 31 -8.84 -11.23 -7.99
CA LEU A 31 -8.70 -10.29 -6.87
C LEU A 31 -9.54 -9.06 -7.14
N LEU A 32 -10.11 -8.50 -6.08
CA LEU A 32 -10.81 -7.22 -6.15
C LEU A 32 -9.83 -6.06 -5.97
N CYS A 33 -10.30 -4.84 -6.27
CA CYS A 33 -9.45 -3.65 -6.38
C CYS A 33 -8.49 -3.43 -5.20
N ALA A 34 -8.99 -3.41 -3.95
CA ALA A 34 -8.14 -3.19 -2.78
C ALA A 34 -7.14 -4.35 -2.54
N GLU A 35 -7.56 -5.60 -2.79
CA GLU A 35 -6.73 -6.79 -2.65
C GLU A 35 -5.59 -6.79 -3.67
N ALA A 36 -5.90 -6.52 -4.93
CA ALA A 36 -4.94 -6.45 -6.02
C ALA A 36 -3.86 -5.40 -5.76
N ILE A 37 -4.23 -4.23 -5.22
CA ILE A 37 -3.27 -3.19 -4.84
C ILE A 37 -2.40 -3.67 -3.68
N LEU A 38 -3.01 -4.18 -2.60
CA LEU A 38 -2.26 -4.56 -1.41
C LEU A 38 -1.27 -5.69 -1.73
N VAL A 39 -1.68 -6.69 -2.52
CA VAL A 39 -0.80 -7.77 -2.99
C VAL A 39 0.32 -7.22 -3.86
N ALA A 40 0.01 -6.41 -4.89
CA ALA A 40 1.03 -5.89 -5.80
C ALA A 40 2.09 -5.05 -5.06
N VAL A 41 1.65 -4.18 -4.15
CA VAL A 41 2.53 -3.29 -3.38
C VAL A 41 3.30 -4.08 -2.33
N ASN A 42 2.65 -4.99 -1.59
CA ASN A 42 3.30 -5.86 -0.61
C ASN A 42 4.44 -6.66 -1.26
N GLU A 43 4.18 -7.34 -2.37
CA GLU A 43 5.20 -8.10 -3.10
C GLU A 43 6.34 -7.24 -3.63
N THR A 44 6.05 -6.00 -4.03
CA THR A 44 7.07 -5.08 -4.52
C THR A 44 8.06 -4.69 -3.42
N PHE A 45 7.58 -4.53 -2.19
CA PHE A 45 8.37 -4.09 -1.05
C PHE A 45 8.71 -5.23 -0.08
N GLY A 46 9.02 -6.41 -0.65
CA GLY A 46 9.60 -7.53 0.09
C GLY A 46 8.60 -8.37 0.90
N SER A 47 7.30 -8.28 0.62
CA SER A 47 6.26 -9.12 1.23
C SER A 47 6.31 -9.20 2.77
N PRO A 48 6.24 -8.07 3.51
CA PRO A 48 6.21 -8.09 4.98
C PRO A 48 5.06 -8.91 5.60
N ILE A 49 3.99 -9.18 4.83
CA ILE A 49 2.92 -10.11 5.19
C ILE A 49 2.70 -11.13 4.06
N SER A 50 2.07 -12.26 4.36
CA SER A 50 1.72 -13.27 3.34
C SER A 50 0.65 -12.73 2.36
N GLU A 51 0.55 -13.35 1.17
CA GLU A 51 -0.52 -13.01 0.22
C GLU A 51 -1.90 -13.18 0.86
N ASP A 52 -2.14 -14.29 1.59
CA ASP A 52 -3.40 -14.54 2.29
C ASP A 52 -3.73 -13.46 3.32
N GLN A 53 -2.72 -12.97 4.06
CA GLN A 53 -2.90 -11.87 5.00
C GLN A 53 -3.22 -10.56 4.25
N ALA A 54 -2.53 -10.28 3.15
CA ALA A 54 -2.80 -9.10 2.32
C ALA A 54 -4.23 -9.13 1.76
N VAL A 55 -4.65 -10.26 1.16
CA VAL A 55 -6.02 -10.44 0.66
C VAL A 55 -7.02 -10.31 1.81
N GLY A 56 -6.82 -11.01 2.92
CA GLY A 56 -7.72 -10.98 4.07
C GLY A 56 -7.87 -9.58 4.70
N MET A 57 -6.78 -8.83 4.85
CA MET A 57 -6.81 -7.45 5.36
C MET A 57 -7.53 -6.50 4.41
N ALA A 58 -7.40 -6.71 3.09
CA ALA A 58 -7.99 -5.85 2.09
C ALA A 58 -9.44 -6.23 1.73
N ALA A 59 -9.88 -7.46 1.99
CA ALA A 59 -11.18 -7.98 1.55
C ALA A 59 -12.35 -7.07 1.93
N GLY A 60 -12.37 -6.59 3.18
CA GLY A 60 -13.40 -5.68 3.66
C GLY A 60 -13.39 -4.29 3.02
N LEU A 61 -12.30 -3.89 2.36
CA LEU A 61 -12.12 -2.61 1.68
C LEU A 61 -12.55 -2.65 0.21
N THR A 62 -12.87 -3.83 -0.30
CA THR A 62 -13.26 -4.05 -1.69
C THR A 62 -14.71 -3.68 -1.94
N ALA A 63 -15.08 -3.60 -3.22
CA ALA A 63 -16.43 -3.25 -3.68
C ALA A 63 -17.01 -1.97 -3.02
N GLY A 64 -16.12 -1.08 -2.58
CA GLY A 64 -16.50 0.17 -1.92
C GLY A 64 -16.60 0.10 -0.39
N LEU A 65 -15.90 -0.83 0.28
CA LEU A 65 -16.04 -1.19 1.68
C LEU A 65 -17.32 -2.01 1.96
N GLY A 66 -17.32 -3.23 1.42
CA GLY A 66 -18.36 -4.24 1.67
C GLY A 66 -19.64 -4.03 0.87
N ASP A 67 -19.51 -3.78 -0.44
CA ASP A 67 -20.63 -3.60 -1.39
C ASP A 67 -21.53 -2.37 -1.14
N GLN A 68 -21.16 -1.50 -0.21
CA GLN A 68 -21.95 -0.32 0.14
C GLN A 68 -21.83 0.81 -0.90
N GLY A 69 -20.95 0.67 -1.89
CA GLY A 69 -20.72 1.66 -2.94
C GLY A 69 -20.12 2.97 -2.41
N CYS A 70 -19.42 2.94 -1.26
CA CYS A 70 -18.80 4.09 -0.62
C CYS A 70 -17.36 4.30 -1.15
N LEU A 71 -16.37 4.44 -0.28
CA LEU A 71 -14.99 4.74 -0.66
C LEU A 71 -14.45 3.69 -1.65
N CYS A 72 -13.97 4.14 -2.81
CA CYS A 72 -13.39 3.27 -3.83
C CYS A 72 -12.27 2.41 -3.24
N GLY A 73 -12.30 1.11 -3.52
CA GLY A 73 -11.28 0.17 -3.04
C GLY A 73 -9.87 0.51 -3.55
N ALA A 74 -9.75 1.24 -4.66
CA ALA A 74 -8.47 1.75 -5.11
C ALA A 74 -7.83 2.74 -4.12
N VAL A 75 -8.64 3.64 -3.56
CA VAL A 75 -8.18 4.60 -2.53
C VAL A 75 -7.95 3.88 -1.21
N ALA A 76 -8.89 3.03 -0.79
CA ALA A 76 -8.78 2.30 0.48
C ALA A 76 -7.57 1.35 0.51
N GLY A 77 -7.35 0.59 -0.57
CA GLY A 77 -6.21 -0.32 -0.72
C GLY A 77 -4.87 0.41 -0.74
N ALA A 78 -4.79 1.57 -1.41
CA ALA A 78 -3.59 2.40 -1.40
C ALA A 78 -3.25 2.88 0.01
N CYS A 79 -4.23 3.40 0.76
CA CYS A 79 -4.05 3.81 2.15
C CYS A 79 -3.62 2.64 3.06
N ALA A 80 -4.20 1.45 2.86
CA ALA A 80 -3.81 0.24 3.58
C ALA A 80 -2.35 -0.15 3.30
N ALA A 81 -1.91 -0.09 2.05
CA ALA A 81 -0.54 -0.39 1.67
C ALA A 81 0.48 0.63 2.26
N ILE A 82 0.13 1.91 2.30
CA ILE A 82 0.94 2.94 2.96
C ILE A 82 1.08 2.61 4.45
N GLY A 83 -0.03 2.29 5.13
CA GLY A 83 -0.02 1.90 6.53
C GLY A 83 0.86 0.67 6.79
N LEU A 84 0.71 -0.39 5.98
CA LEU A 84 1.48 -1.63 6.09
C LEU A 84 3.00 -1.36 6.04
N LEU A 85 3.46 -0.52 5.12
CA LEU A 85 4.89 -0.30 4.88
C LEU A 85 5.51 0.81 5.74
N CYS A 86 4.70 1.78 6.18
CA CYS A 86 5.20 2.99 6.82
C CYS A 86 4.88 3.08 8.33
N ALA A 87 4.05 2.20 8.89
CA ALA A 87 3.74 2.18 10.33
C ALA A 87 4.86 1.56 11.16
N ARG A 88 6.02 2.24 11.28
CA ARG A 88 7.18 1.79 12.07
C ARG A 88 7.67 2.83 13.07
N GLY A 89 8.37 2.37 14.11
CA GLY A 89 8.96 3.25 15.13
C GLY A 89 7.92 3.86 16.06
N ASP A 90 8.06 5.16 16.37
CA ASP A 90 7.08 5.87 17.21
C ASP A 90 5.70 5.89 16.53
N HIS A 91 4.71 5.35 17.24
CA HIS A 91 3.34 5.26 16.76
C HIS A 91 2.74 6.63 16.47
N ALA A 92 3.09 7.69 17.22
CA ALA A 92 2.51 9.01 16.97
C ALA A 92 3.00 9.62 15.64
N ALA A 93 4.31 9.67 15.43
CA ALA A 93 4.91 10.23 14.21
C ALA A 93 4.54 9.43 12.95
N SER A 94 4.65 8.10 13.00
CA SER A 94 4.32 7.23 11.85
C SER A 94 2.85 7.36 11.42
N ARG A 95 1.91 7.41 12.38
CA ARG A 95 0.48 7.64 12.08
C ARG A 95 0.23 9.00 11.43
N ALA A 96 0.93 10.05 11.85
CA ALA A 96 0.77 11.38 11.25
C ALA A 96 1.19 11.39 9.77
N GLY A 97 2.35 10.79 9.45
CA GLY A 97 2.83 10.66 8.07
C GLY A 97 1.89 9.81 7.20
N VAL A 98 1.47 8.65 7.70
CA VAL A 98 0.52 7.77 6.99
C VAL A 98 -0.81 8.50 6.71
N ARG A 99 -1.34 9.27 7.67
CA ARG A 99 -2.57 10.05 7.49
C ARG A 99 -2.40 11.15 6.46
N LEU A 100 -1.28 11.87 6.48
CA LEU A 100 -0.98 12.94 5.52
C LEU A 100 -0.94 12.38 4.09
N GLU A 101 -0.20 11.29 3.88
CA GLU A 101 -0.10 10.67 2.56
C GLU A 101 -1.44 10.03 2.13
N SER A 102 -2.19 9.42 3.05
CA SER A 102 -3.54 8.90 2.74
C SER A 102 -4.50 10.02 2.28
N ALA A 103 -4.40 11.21 2.88
CA ALA A 103 -5.17 12.38 2.46
C ALA A 103 -4.74 12.85 1.05
N ALA A 104 -3.43 12.87 0.78
CA ALA A 104 -2.89 13.22 -0.54
C ALA A 104 -3.33 12.21 -1.63
N VAL A 105 -3.35 10.91 -1.33
CA VAL A 105 -3.90 9.87 -2.23
C VAL A 105 -5.36 10.14 -2.53
N HIS A 106 -6.18 10.36 -1.49
CA HIS A 106 -7.60 10.67 -1.68
C HIS A 106 -7.81 11.91 -2.56
N GLN A 107 -7.04 12.97 -2.29
CA GLN A 107 -7.11 14.22 -3.05
C GLN A 107 -6.72 14.01 -4.52
N ALA A 108 -5.54 13.44 -4.78
CA ALA A 108 -5.06 13.19 -6.15
C ALA A 108 -6.00 12.26 -6.93
N PHE A 109 -6.61 11.28 -6.27
CA PHE A 109 -7.62 10.42 -6.88
C PHE A 109 -8.89 11.18 -7.24
N THR A 110 -9.39 11.99 -6.31
CA THR A 110 -10.61 12.79 -6.49
C THR A 110 -10.42 13.88 -7.55
N GLU A 111 -9.24 14.51 -7.63
CA GLU A 111 -8.94 15.51 -8.66
C GLU A 111 -8.96 14.90 -10.07
N ARG A 112 -8.38 13.70 -10.22
CA ARG A 112 -8.33 12.97 -11.50
C ARG A 112 -9.70 12.43 -11.91
N HIS A 113 -10.43 11.81 -11.00
CA HIS A 113 -11.66 11.07 -11.30
C HIS A 113 -12.95 11.80 -10.91
N LYS A 114 -12.84 13.00 -10.33
CA LYS A 114 -13.94 13.85 -9.82
C LYS A 114 -14.74 13.27 -8.65
N SER A 115 -14.39 12.09 -8.17
CA SER A 115 -15.02 11.43 -7.03
C SER A 115 -14.10 10.33 -6.47
N SER A 116 -14.19 10.08 -5.17
CA SER A 116 -13.65 8.88 -4.51
C SER A 116 -14.74 7.85 -4.18
N CYS A 117 -16.02 8.18 -4.43
CA CYS A 117 -17.16 7.31 -4.17
C CYS A 117 -17.36 6.29 -5.30
N CYS A 118 -17.21 5.00 -4.99
CA CYS A 118 -17.32 3.86 -5.89
C CYS A 118 -18.65 3.86 -6.66
N ARG A 119 -19.78 4.17 -6.01
CA ARG A 119 -21.09 4.27 -6.68
C ARG A 119 -21.11 5.36 -7.75
N VAL A 120 -20.50 6.51 -7.48
CA VAL A 120 -20.43 7.62 -8.44
C VAL A 120 -19.54 7.25 -9.61
N LEU A 121 -18.37 6.65 -9.32
CA LEU A 121 -17.41 6.23 -10.35
C LEU A 121 -18.00 5.19 -11.29
N THR A 122 -18.69 4.19 -10.75
CA THR A 122 -19.19 3.04 -11.52
C THR A 122 -20.59 3.26 -12.10
N LYS A 123 -21.28 4.35 -11.75
CA LYS A 123 -22.65 4.69 -12.19
C LYS A 123 -22.93 4.39 -13.66
N HIS A 124 -22.02 4.82 -14.54
CA HIS A 124 -22.23 4.77 -15.99
C HIS A 124 -21.82 3.43 -16.62
N VAL A 125 -21.06 2.60 -15.91
CA VAL A 125 -20.56 1.31 -16.38
C VAL A 125 -21.16 0.13 -15.62
N LYS A 126 -21.95 0.36 -14.56
CA LYS A 126 -22.46 -0.69 -13.65
C LYS A 126 -23.20 -1.82 -14.36
N ASN A 127 -23.90 -1.52 -15.45
CA ASN A 127 -24.69 -2.49 -16.23
C ASN A 127 -23.92 -3.10 -17.40
N ASP A 128 -22.65 -2.75 -17.58
CA ASP A 128 -21.75 -3.30 -18.59
C ASP A 128 -20.55 -3.96 -17.90
N PRO A 129 -20.55 -5.30 -17.76
CA PRO A 129 -19.47 -6.01 -17.07
C PRO A 129 -18.08 -5.76 -17.68
N SER A 130 -17.98 -5.60 -19.00
CA SER A 130 -16.69 -5.40 -19.68
C SER A 130 -16.16 -3.99 -19.44
N ALA A 131 -17.02 -2.98 -19.58
CA ALA A 131 -16.65 -1.60 -19.28
C ALA A 131 -16.35 -1.41 -17.79
N HIS A 132 -17.14 -2.03 -16.90
CA HIS A 132 -16.92 -1.98 -15.46
C HIS A 132 -15.57 -2.61 -15.08
N MET A 133 -15.26 -3.79 -15.62
CA MET A 133 -13.98 -4.47 -15.41
C MET A 133 -12.82 -3.59 -15.88
N THR A 134 -12.89 -3.05 -17.10
CA THR A 134 -11.85 -2.20 -17.69
C THR A 134 -11.62 -0.94 -16.85
N GLN A 135 -12.70 -0.27 -16.45
CA GLN A 135 -12.61 0.93 -15.62
C GLN A 135 -12.01 0.61 -14.24
N CYS A 136 -12.50 -0.41 -13.55
CA CYS A 136 -12.00 -0.76 -12.22
C CYS A 136 -10.55 -1.27 -12.27
N ALA A 137 -10.12 -1.92 -13.36
CA ALA A 137 -8.71 -2.26 -13.58
C ALA A 137 -7.83 -1.00 -13.67
N ALA A 138 -8.28 0.02 -14.41
CA ALA A 138 -7.56 1.29 -14.53
C ALA A 138 -7.51 2.08 -13.20
N LEU A 139 -8.62 2.12 -12.46
CA LEU A 139 -8.66 2.74 -11.12
C LEU A 139 -7.73 2.01 -10.15
N THR A 140 -7.70 0.67 -10.21
CA THR A 140 -6.82 -0.18 -9.39
C THR A 140 -5.35 0.12 -9.67
N GLY A 141 -4.97 0.19 -10.95
CA GLY A 141 -3.60 0.54 -11.34
C GLY A 141 -3.19 1.93 -10.84
N TYR A 142 -4.06 2.94 -11.00
CA TYR A 142 -3.76 4.28 -10.49
C TYR A 142 -3.67 4.34 -8.96
N GLY A 143 -4.52 3.59 -8.24
CA GLY A 143 -4.42 3.46 -6.79
C GLY A 143 -3.07 2.88 -6.36
N ALA A 144 -2.58 1.84 -7.04
CA ALA A 144 -1.26 1.28 -6.81
C ALA A 144 -0.12 2.26 -7.12
N GLU A 145 -0.22 3.03 -8.21
CA GLU A 145 0.74 4.09 -8.54
C GLU A 145 0.86 5.10 -7.39
N LEU A 146 -0.28 5.59 -6.90
CA LEU A 146 -0.34 6.54 -5.80
C LEU A 146 0.25 5.96 -4.51
N ALA A 147 -0.05 4.69 -4.21
CA ALA A 147 0.49 4.00 -3.05
C ALA A 147 2.03 3.94 -3.08
N VAL A 148 2.62 3.54 -4.20
CA VAL A 148 4.09 3.49 -4.37
C VAL A 148 4.72 4.85 -4.16
N ARG A 149 4.18 5.89 -4.80
CA ARG A 149 4.69 7.26 -4.66
C ARG A 149 4.65 7.74 -3.20
N SER A 150 3.54 7.49 -2.50
CA SER A 150 3.38 7.85 -1.10
C SER A 150 4.31 7.07 -0.16
N VAL A 151 4.46 5.77 -0.39
CA VAL A 151 5.42 4.94 0.35
C VAL A 151 6.83 5.48 0.19
N LEU A 152 7.26 5.79 -1.04
CA LEU A 152 8.61 6.28 -1.30
C LEU A 152 8.85 7.72 -0.83
N ARG A 153 7.81 8.53 -0.66
CA ARG A 153 7.93 9.82 0.03
C ARG A 153 8.21 9.66 1.54
N LEU A 154 7.58 8.69 2.18
CA LEU A 154 7.79 8.40 3.61
C LEU A 154 9.03 7.56 3.88
N ARG A 155 9.41 6.70 2.92
CA ARG A 155 10.43 5.66 3.02
C ARG A 155 11.26 5.61 1.73
N PRO A 156 12.00 6.68 1.39
CA PRO A 156 12.76 6.76 0.13
C PRO A 156 13.80 5.66 -0.01
N GLU A 157 14.32 5.12 1.09
CA GLU A 157 15.29 4.02 1.08
C GLU A 157 14.74 2.70 0.52
N LEU A 158 13.42 2.54 0.44
CA LEU A 158 12.79 1.37 -0.21
C LEU A 158 12.94 1.38 -1.74
N LEU A 159 13.35 2.51 -2.35
CA LEU A 159 13.65 2.57 -3.78
C LEU A 159 14.90 1.74 -4.15
N ASP A 160 15.87 1.68 -3.23
CA ASP A 160 17.14 0.99 -3.45
C ASP A 160 17.13 -0.42 -2.86
N CYS A 161 16.39 -0.65 -1.77
CA CYS A 161 16.28 -1.95 -1.13
C CYS A 161 14.83 -2.24 -0.73
N PRO A 162 14.00 -2.75 -1.66
CA PRO A 162 12.59 -3.02 -1.40
C PRO A 162 12.39 -4.07 -0.30
N GLU A 163 13.35 -4.98 -0.13
CA GLU A 163 13.35 -6.05 0.87
C GLU A 163 13.73 -5.60 2.29
N ALA A 164 14.28 -4.38 2.46
CA ALA A 164 14.68 -3.86 3.77
C ALA A 164 13.51 -3.75 4.76
N ALA A 165 12.26 -3.83 4.27
CA ALA A 165 11.06 -3.95 5.09
C ALA A 165 11.10 -5.16 6.05
N LEU A 166 11.69 -6.29 5.67
CA LEU A 166 11.75 -7.50 6.48
C LEU A 166 12.80 -7.46 7.60
N ALA A 167 13.94 -6.79 7.36
CA ALA A 167 15.11 -6.92 8.23
C ALA A 167 15.06 -6.05 9.49
N ALA A 168 14.26 -4.98 9.52
CA ALA A 168 14.28 -4.01 10.62
C ALA A 168 13.53 -4.47 11.88
N GLU A 169 12.72 -5.53 11.81
CA GLU A 169 11.96 -6.04 12.96
C GLU A 169 11.98 -7.57 13.02
N ALA A 170 13.16 -8.18 13.18
CA ALA A 170 13.18 -9.37 14.03
C ALA A 170 12.99 -8.86 15.47
N PRO A 171 11.82 -9.05 16.11
CA PRO A 171 11.73 -8.76 17.53
C PRO A 171 12.67 -9.73 18.22
N VAL A 172 13.78 -9.23 18.74
CA VAL A 172 14.47 -9.94 19.82
C VAL A 172 13.41 -10.09 20.91
N CYS A 173 12.84 -11.30 21.00
CA CYS A 173 11.69 -11.62 21.82
C CYS A 173 11.88 -10.97 23.20
N ALA A 174 10.83 -10.39 23.78
CA ALA A 174 10.91 -9.72 25.09
C ALA A 174 11.59 -10.59 26.15
N ARG A 175 11.46 -11.93 26.02
CA ARG A 175 12.15 -12.95 26.81
C ARG A 175 13.67 -12.96 26.61
N VAL A 176 14.16 -12.82 25.38
CA VAL A 176 15.59 -12.69 25.06
C VAL A 176 16.12 -11.33 25.54
N ARG A 177 15.36 -10.25 25.37
CA ARG A 177 15.70 -8.92 25.91
C ARG A 177 15.81 -8.92 27.44
N TRP A 178 14.89 -9.61 28.11
CA TRP A 178 14.89 -9.82 29.56
C TRP A 178 16.07 -10.70 30.01
N LEU A 179 16.34 -11.82 29.32
CA LEU A 179 17.49 -12.68 29.60
C LEU A 179 18.82 -11.93 29.45
N LEU A 180 18.99 -11.13 28.40
CA LEU A 180 20.19 -10.30 28.19
C LEU A 180 20.35 -9.23 29.28
N SER A 181 19.24 -8.69 29.81
CA SER A 181 19.26 -7.75 30.94
C SER A 181 19.73 -8.38 32.26
N LEU A 182 19.55 -9.70 32.42
CA LEU A 182 20.07 -10.44 33.58
C LEU A 182 21.59 -10.65 33.50
N PHE A 183 22.15 -10.77 32.29
CA PHE A 183 23.60 -10.85 32.09
C PHE A 183 24.30 -9.49 32.24
N CYS A 184 23.65 -8.37 31.93
CA CYS A 184 24.22 -7.04 32.12
C CYS A 184 24.19 -6.55 33.58
N ARG A 185 23.34 -7.12 34.45
CA ARG A 185 23.28 -6.75 35.88
C ARG A 185 24.38 -7.37 36.76
N LYS A 186 25.26 -8.23 36.21
CA LYS A 186 26.31 -8.94 36.98
C LYS A 186 27.72 -8.34 36.89
N LYS A 187 27.88 -7.08 36.43
CA LYS A 187 29.14 -6.33 36.54
C LYS A 187 28.95 -5.04 37.35
N ALA A 188 28.58 -5.20 38.61
CA ALA A 188 28.73 -4.19 39.65
C ALA A 188 28.83 -4.94 40.97
N GLY A 189 30.06 -5.19 41.40
CA GLY A 189 30.42 -6.01 42.55
C GLY A 189 31.86 -6.45 42.44
#